data_AF-A0A9E0FT93-F1
#
_entry.id   AF-A0A9E0FT93-F1
#
_cell.length_a   1.000
_cell.length_b   1.000
_cell.length_c   1.000
_cell.angle_alpha   90.00
_cell.angle_beta   90.00
_cell.angle_gamma   90.00
#
_symmetry.space_group_name_H-M   'P 1'
#
loop_
_entity.id
_entity.type
_entity.pdbx_description
1 polymer ?
#
loop_
_entity_poly.entity_id
_entity_poly.type
_entity_poly.pdbx_seq_one_letter_code
_entity_poly.pdbx_strand_id
1 'polypeptide(L)' 'KSAAQVIIRWHLDLGLTVIPKSVTPARIVSNLDVFGFSLDAADLAAIQALHTPDGRIGPDPVKFG' A
#
# COMPACT_ATOMS: atom_id res chain seq x y z
N LYS A 1 9.92 -0.04 -10.44
CA LYS A 1 8.52 -0.42 -10.14
C LYS A 1 7.70 0.86 -10.00
N SER A 2 6.39 0.85 -10.29
CA SER A 2 5.55 2.05 -10.12
C SER A 2 5.32 2.36 -8.65
N ALA A 3 4.93 3.59 -8.31
CA ALA A 3 4.59 3.95 -6.93
C ALA A 3 3.47 3.05 -6.35
N ALA A 4 2.47 2.71 -7.16
CA ALA A 4 1.41 1.78 -6.77
C ALA A 4 1.97 0.38 -6.44
N GLN A 5 2.87 -0.15 -7.27
CA GLN A 5 3.51 -1.44 -7.02
C GLN A 5 4.36 -1.43 -5.74
N VAL A 6 5.09 -0.35 -5.48
CA VAL A 6 5.90 -0.18 -4.26
C VAL A 6 4.99 -0.18 -3.02
N ILE A 7 3.89 0.57 -3.02
CA ILE A 7 2.96 0.62 -1.88
C ILE A 7 2.25 -0.73 -1.66
N ILE A 8 1.87 -1.44 -2.73
CA ILE A 8 1.29 -2.78 -2.60
C ILE A 8 2.33 -3.75 -2.01
N ARG A 9 3.57 -3.74 -2.52
CA ARG A 9 4.65 -4.57 -2.00
C ARG A 9 4.96 -4.29 -0.53
N TRP A 10 4.95 -3.02 -0.13
CA TRP A 10 5.12 -2.61 1.26
C TRP A 10 4.07 -3.24 2.20
N HIS A 11 2.78 -3.27 1.82
CA HIS A 11 1.76 -3.96 2.62
C HIS A 11 2.05 -5.46 2.75
N LEU A 12 2.48 -6.10 1.66
CA LEU A 12 2.79 -7.54 1.64
C LEU A 12 4.03 -7.87 2.48
N ASP A 13 5.07 -7.05 2.44
CA ASP A 13 6.30 -7.23 3.25
C ASP A 13 6.03 -7.06 4.75
N LEU A 14 5.01 -6.27 5.12
CA LEU A 14 4.51 -6.17 6.50
C LEU A 14 3.60 -7.33 6.92
N GLY A 15 3.33 -8.29 6.04
CA GLY A 15 2.44 -9.42 6.31
C GLY A 15 0.94 -9.07 6.28
N LEU A 16 0.58 -7.93 5.68
CA LEU A 16 -0.81 -7.48 5.58
C LEU A 16 -1.48 -7.98 4.29
N THR A 17 -2.77 -8.28 4.39
CA THR A 17 -3.62 -8.45 3.21
C THR A 17 -3.98 -7.09 2.62
N VAL A 18 -3.79 -6.91 1.31
CA VAL A 18 -4.06 -5.64 0.60
C VAL A 18 -5.07 -5.84 -0.53
N ILE A 19 -6.03 -4.91 -0.64
CA ILE A 19 -7.16 -4.96 -1.60
C ILE A 19 -7.21 -3.70 -2.49
N PRO A 20 -6.27 -3.52 -3.44
CA PRO A 20 -6.21 -2.31 -4.25
C PRO A 20 -7.38 -2.23 -5.23
N LYS A 21 -8.20 -1.17 -5.12
CA LYS A 21 -9.32 -0.94 -6.04
C LYS A 21 -8.84 -0.34 -7.36
N SER A 22 -9.27 -0.92 -8.48
CA SER A 22 -9.10 -0.33 -9.82
C SER A 22 -10.22 -0.80 -10.74
N VAL A 23 -10.62 0.06 -11.69
CA VAL A 23 -11.50 -0.29 -12.82
C VAL A 23 -10.76 -0.33 -14.15
N THR A 24 -9.48 0.08 -14.16
CA THR A 24 -8.64 0.13 -15.36
C THR A 24 -7.89 -1.19 -15.50
N PRO A 25 -8.11 -1.99 -16.57
CA PRO A 25 -7.50 -3.32 -16.72
C PRO A 25 -5.97 -3.34 -16.59
N ALA A 26 -5.28 -2.40 -17.25
CA ALA A 26 -3.82 -2.31 -17.18
C ALA A 26 -3.31 -2.06 -15.75
N ARG A 27 -4.05 -1.30 -14.93
CA ARG A 27 -3.71 -1.08 -13.52
C ARG A 27 -3.97 -2.32 -12.68
N ILE A 28 -5.02 -3.10 -12.96
CA ILE A 28 -5.29 -4.36 -12.25
C ILE A 28 -4.12 -5.32 -12.47
N VAL A 29 -3.67 -5.48 -13.72
CA VAL A 29 -2.52 -6.31 -14.05
C VAL A 29 -1.24 -5.78 -13.39
N SER A 30 -0.97 -4.47 -13.48
CA SER A 30 0.22 -3.88 -12.86
C SER A 30 0.22 -4.01 -11.33
N ASN A 31 -0.94 -3.88 -10.68
CA ASN A 31 -1.08 -4.04 -9.23
C ASN A 31 -0.80 -5.47 -8.75
N LEU A 32 -1.01 -6.48 -9.60
CA LEU A 32 -0.68 -7.88 -9.30
C LEU A 32 0.81 -8.21 -9.55
N ASP A 33 1.53 -7.43 -10.37
CA ASP A 33 2.96 -7.60 -10.66
C ASP A 33 3.87 -7.06 -9.54
N VAL A 34 3.76 -7.64 -8.35
CA VAL A 34 4.47 -7.21 -7.13
C VAL A 34 5.29 -8.30 -6.45
N PHE A 35 5.34 -9.50 -7.03
CA PHE A 35 6.06 -10.66 -6.45
C PHE A 35 7.47 -10.83 -7.00
N GLY A 36 7.85 -10.10 -8.05
CA GLY A 36 9.19 -10.16 -8.65
C GLY A 36 10.24 -9.27 -7.98
N PHE A 37 9.94 -8.66 -6.83
CA PHE A 37 10.86 -7.83 -6.05
C PHE A 37 10.44 -7.82 -4.58
N SER A 38 11.30 -7.31 -3.71
CA SER A 38 11.03 -7.02 -2.29
C SER A 38 11.59 -5.66 -1.93
N LEU A 39 11.06 -5.05 -0.87
CA LEU A 39 11.65 -3.85 -0.27
C LEU A 39 12.68 -4.26 0.78
N ASP A 40 13.79 -3.54 0.84
CA ASP A 40 14.79 -3.77 1.89
C ASP A 40 14.41 -3.05 3.20
N ALA A 41 15.21 -3.26 4.25
CA ALA A 41 14.92 -2.67 5.55
C ALA A 41 14.93 -1.13 5.54
N ALA A 42 15.75 -0.50 4.69
CA ALA A 42 15.82 0.95 4.57
C ALA A 42 14.59 1.51 3.85
N ASP A 43 14.14 0.84 2.79
CA ASP A 43 12.89 1.17 2.08
C ASP A 43 11.68 1.08 3.01
N LEU A 44 11.58 -0.01 3.78
CA LEU A 44 10.50 -0.23 4.74
C LEU A 44 10.49 0.88 5.81
N ALA A 45 11.65 1.22 6.35
CA ALA A 45 11.80 2.29 7.35
C ALA A 45 11.43 3.67 6.79
N ALA A 46 11.84 3.97 5.55
CA ALA A 46 11.54 5.23 4.89
C ALA A 46 10.03 5.43 4.67
N ILE A 47 9.31 4.38 4.26
CA ILE A 47 7.84 4.45 4.11
C ILE A 47 7.16 4.54 5.48
N GLN A 48 7.64 3.81 6.49
CA GLN A 48 7.10 3.87 7.85
C GLN A 48 7.20 5.28 8.45
N ALA A 49 8.27 6.02 8.14
CA ALA A 49 8.47 7.40 8.59
C ALA A 49 7.45 8.40 8.01
N LEU A 50 6.66 8.01 6.98
CA LEU A 50 5.61 8.86 6.41
C LEU A 50 4.32 8.87 7.25
N HIS A 51 4.21 8.05 8.30
CA HIS A 51 3.03 8.00 9.15
C HIS A 51 2.78 9.33 9.87
N THR A 52 1.51 9.77 9.87
CA THR A 52 1.06 10.94 10.63
C THR A 52 -0.20 10.60 11.44
N PRO A 53 -0.38 11.16 12.65
CA PRO A 53 -1.59 10.94 13.46
C PRO A 53 -2.89 11.32 12.75
N ASP A 54 -2.83 12.36 11.90
CA ASP A 54 -3.98 12.89 11.15
C ASP A 54 -4.13 12.26 9.74
N GLY A 55 -3.43 11.15 9.46
CA GLY A 55 -3.43 10.51 8.13
C GLY A 55 -4.71 9.76 7.73
N ARG A 56 -5.78 9.81 8.53
CA ARG A 56 -7.05 9.14 8.24
C ARG A 56 -7.82 9.90 7.15
N ILE A 57 -8.08 9.23 6.02
CA ILE A 57 -8.85 9.80 4.89
C ILE A 57 -10.31 9.34 4.90
N GLY A 58 -10.58 8.16 5.46
CA GLY A 58 -11.94 7.64 5.63
C GLY A 58 -12.64 8.17 6.89
N PRO A 59 -13.92 7.81 7.08
CA PRO A 59 -14.63 8.18 8.29
C PRO A 59 -14.00 7.57 9.55
N ASP A 60 -14.22 8.23 10.69
CA ASP A 60 -13.85 7.73 12.02
C ASP A 60 -14.85 6.64 12.44
N PRO A 61 -14.43 5.38 12.65
CA PRO A 61 -15.32 4.28 13.02
C PRO A 61 -16.14 4.55 14.29
N VAL A 62 -15.66 5.40 15.19
CA VAL A 62 -16.36 5.74 16.44
C VAL A 62 -17.43 6.80 16.23
N LYS A 63 -17.30 7.63 15.17
CA LYS A 63 -18.22 8.74 14.86
C LYS A 63 -19.13 8.46 13.67
N PHE A 64 -18.83 7.42 12.89
CA PHE A 64 -19.53 7.11 11.65
C PHE A 64 -20.84 6.37 11.91
N GLY A 65 -21.96 7.00 11.55
CA GLY A 65 -23.34 6.49 11.65
C GLY A 65 -24.27 7.38 10.84
#